data_AF-A0A150J395-F1
#
_entry.id   AF-A0A150J395-F1
#
_cell.length_a   1.000
_cell.length_b   1.000
_cell.length_c   1.000
_cell.angle_alpha   90.00
_cell.angle_beta   90.00
_cell.angle_gamma   90.00
#
_symmetry.space_group_name_H-M   'P 1'
#
loop_
_entity.id
_entity.type
_entity.pdbx_description
1 polymer ?
#
loop_
_entity_poly.entity_id
_entity_poly.type
_entity_poly.pdbx_seq_one_letter_code
_entity_poly.pdbx_strand_id
1 'polypeptide(L)' 'MDNLEYYEKLKDKLKKDGWIEQCCGEVYLLSSIGTNFYRDKEIIHLSIEIFANGEALKSLKEI' A
#
# COMPACT_ATOMS: atom_id res chain seq x y z
N MET A 1 15.96 -3.96 -5.71
CA MET A 1 14.48 -3.93 -5.72
C MET A 1 14.08 -3.12 -4.50
N ASP A 2 13.44 -1.98 -4.73
CA ASP A 2 12.96 -1.12 -3.64
C ASP A 2 11.75 -1.77 -2.94
N ASN A 3 11.52 -1.47 -1.67
CA ASN A 3 10.39 -2.00 -0.90
C ASN A 3 9.04 -1.67 -1.56
N LEU A 4 8.95 -0.49 -2.20
CA LEU A 4 7.79 -0.09 -2.99
C LEU A 4 7.61 -0.98 -4.24
N GLU A 5 8.70 -1.29 -4.94
CA GLU A 5 8.66 -2.18 -6.10
C GLU A 5 8.23 -3.61 -5.71
N TYR A 6 8.67 -4.08 -4.54
CA TYR A 6 8.25 -5.37 -4.00
C TYR A 6 6.77 -5.39 -3.61
N TYR A 7 6.28 -4.31 -3.00
CA TYR A 7 4.87 -4.13 -2.66
C TYR A 7 3.97 -4.21 -3.89
N GLU A 8 4.30 -3.48 -4.95
CA GLU A 8 3.52 -3.51 -6.20
C GLU A 8 3.55 -4.91 -6.86
N LYS A 9 4.70 -5.59 -6.85
CA LYS A 9 4.80 -6.98 -7.34
C LYS A 9 3.92 -7.95 -6.54
N LEU A 10 3.82 -7.78 -5.22
CA LEU A 10 2.92 -8.58 -4.38
C LEU A 10 1.45 -8.29 -4.68
N LYS A 11 1.08 -7.01 -4.86
CA LYS A 11 -0.28 -6.62 -5.28
C LYS A 11 -0.66 -7.29 -6.59
N ASP A 12 0.21 -7.22 -7.60
CA ASP A 12 -0.03 -7.85 -8.90
C ASP A 12 -0.17 -9.37 -8.81
N LYS A 13 0.64 -10.01 -7.95
CA LYS A 13 0.53 -11.44 -7.70
C LYS A 13 -0.81 -11.79 -7.07
N LEU A 14 -1.26 -11.06 -6.04
CA LEU A 14 -2.55 -11.30 -5.40
C LEU A 14 -3.70 -11.15 -6.40
N LYS A 15 -3.67 -10.14 -7.26
CA LYS A 15 -4.66 -9.98 -8.35
C LYS A 15 -4.68 -11.17 -9.31
N LYS A 16 -3.50 -11.66 -9.73
CA LYS A 16 -3.37 -12.85 -10.60
C LYS A 16 -3.87 -14.13 -9.93
N ASP A 17 -3.70 -14.22 -8.60
CA ASP A 17 -4.19 -15.33 -7.79
C ASP A 17 -5.71 -15.24 -7.49
N GLY A 18 -6.40 -14.25 -8.06
CA GLY A 18 -7.86 -14.09 -7.95
C GLY A 18 -8.34 -13.32 -6.73
N TRP A 19 -7.45 -12.60 -6.03
CA TRP A 19 -7.85 -11.69 -4.96
C TRP A 19 -8.40 -10.37 -5.53
N ILE A 20 -9.47 -9.88 -4.92
CA ILE A 20 -10.07 -8.60 -5.30
C ILE A 20 -9.48 -7.52 -4.41
N GLU A 21 -8.80 -6.54 -5.00
CA GLU A 21 -8.33 -5.35 -4.31
C GLU A 21 -9.54 -4.51 -3.90
N GLN A 22 -9.69 -4.29 -2.60
CA GLN A 22 -10.64 -3.32 -2.08
C GLN A 22 -9.99 -1.94 -2.10
N CYS A 23 -10.57 -1.02 -2.86
CA CYS A 23 -10.18 0.37 -2.88
C CYS A 23 -10.65 1.05 -1.58
N CYS A 24 -10.04 0.69 -0.45
CA CYS A 24 -10.06 1.50 0.76
C CYS A 24 -9.13 2.66 0.43
N GLY A 25 -9.66 3.87 0.22
CA GLY A 25 -8.86 5.02 -0.22
C GLY A 25 -7.48 5.03 0.43
N GLU A 26 -6.43 5.17 -0.39
CA GLU A 26 -5.04 5.01 0.05
C GLU A 26 -4.81 5.79 1.34
N VAL A 27 -4.64 5.08 2.44
CA VAL A 27 -4.42 5.72 3.73
C VAL A 27 -2.94 6.06 3.78
N TYR A 28 -2.61 7.27 3.36
CA TYR A 28 -1.29 7.86 3.54
C TYR A 28 -1.09 8.20 5.03
N LEU A 29 -0.76 7.19 5.83
CA LEU A 29 -0.53 7.33 7.27
C LEU A 29 0.89 7.85 7.52
N LEU A 30 1.17 9.09 7.11
CA LEU A 30 2.42 9.86 7.34
C LEU A 30 3.76 9.19 6.93
N SER A 31 3.81 7.89 6.67
CA SER A 31 4.99 7.09 6.35
C SER A 31 4.61 5.66 5.94
N SER A 32 3.38 5.38 5.52
CA SER A 32 2.97 4.05 5.06
C SER A 32 1.86 4.10 4.02
N ILE A 33 1.82 3.05 3.19
CA ILE A 33 0.75 2.77 2.24
C ILE A 33 0.27 1.34 2.51
N GLY A 34 -1.04 1.11 2.48
CA GLY A 34 -1.61 -0.22 2.58
C GLY A 34 -2.87 -0.38 1.74
N THR A 35 -3.18 -1.63 1.41
CA THR A 35 -4.36 -2.03 0.64
C THR A 35 -4.92 -3.34 1.19
N ASN A 36 -6.22 -3.56 1.00
CA ASN A 36 -6.90 -4.78 1.42
C ASN A 36 -7.24 -5.65 0.21
N PHE A 37 -7.10 -6.95 0.37
CA PHE A 37 -7.49 -7.95 -0.60
C PHE A 37 -8.52 -8.90 -0.01
N TYR A 38 -9.56 -9.22 -0.77
CA TYR A 38 -10.61 -10.14 -0.36
C TYR A 38 -10.76 -11.30 -1.34
N ARG A 39 -10.94 -12.51 -0.79
CA ARG A 39 -11.30 -13.73 -1.53
C ARG A 39 -11.91 -14.73 -0.56
N ASP A 40 -13.00 -15.41 -0.95
CA ASP A 40 -13.58 -16.52 -0.18
C ASP A 40 -13.81 -16.28 1.33
N LYS A 41 -14.26 -15.08 1.71
CA LYS A 41 -14.46 -14.63 3.10
C LYS A 41 -13.17 -14.40 3.91
N GLU A 42 -12.03 -14.45 3.25
CA GLU A 42 -10.72 -14.10 3.81
C GLU A 42 -10.32 -12.68 3.43
N ILE A 43 -9.55 -12.04 4.31
CA ILE A 43 -8.98 -10.71 4.09
C ILE A 43 -7.47 -10.79 4.27
N ILE A 44 -6.73 -10.26 3.31
CA ILE A 44 -5.29 -9.99 3.44
C ILE A 44 -5.10 -8.48 3.49
N HIS A 45 -4.41 -8.01 4.53
CA HIS A 45 -3.91 -6.64 4.59
C HIS A 45 -2.45 -6.62 4.13
N LEU A 46 -2.15 -5.85 3.11
CA LEU A 46 -0.79 -5.64 2.62
C LEU A 46 -0.40 -4.18 2.88
N SER A 47 0.71 -3.96 3.57
CA SER A 47 1.20 -2.61 3.87
C SER A 47 2.72 -2.52 3.78
N ILE A 48 3.21 -1.34 3.43
CA ILE A 48 4.62 -0.97 3.54
C ILE A 48 4.80 0.33 4.29
N GLU A 49 5.90 0.42 5.02
CA GLU A 49 6.42 1.68 5.52
C GLU A 49 7.25 2.35 4.42
N ILE A 50 6.80 3.53 4.02
CA ILE A 50 7.56 4.44 3.18
C ILE A 50 8.15 5.45 4.16
N PHE A 51 9.42 5.30 4.50
CA PHE A 51 10.14 6.33 5.24
C PHE A 51 10.08 7.61 4.40
N ALA A 52 9.13 8.48 4.71
CA ALA A 52 9.06 9.77 4.08
C ALA A 52 10.28 10.55 4.61
N ASN A 53 11.31 10.68 3.77
CA ASN A 53 12.46 11.52 4.05
C ASN A 53 11.93 12.88 4.54
N GLY A 54 12.41 13.39 5.67
CA GLY A 54 11.78 14.49 6.40
C GLY A 54 11.55 15.76 5.57
N GLU A 55 12.21 15.90 4.41
CA GLU A 55 11.94 16.94 3.41
C GLU A 55 10.60 16.76 2.66
N ALA A 56 10.24 15.53 2.28
CA ALA A 56 8.99 15.24 1.56
C ALA A 56 7.75 15.43 2.44
N LEU A 57 7.88 15.32 3.76
CA LEU A 57 6.80 15.61 4.72
C LEU A 57 6.60 17.11 4.96
N LYS A 58 7.63 17.94 4.75
CA LYS A 58 7.50 19.40 4.89
C LYS A 58 6.62 20.01 3.82
N SER A 59 6.70 19.53 2.57
CA SER A 59 5.86 20.02 1.48
C SER A 59 4.37 19.66 1.64
N LEU A 60 4.05 18.59 2.37
CA LEU A 60 2.66 18.22 2.70
C LEU A 60 2.05 19.04 3.84
N LYS A 61 2.88 19.74 4.65
CA LYS A 61 2.38 20.62 5.73
C LYS A 61 1.97 22.02 5.25
N GLU A 62 2.25 22.36 3.99
CA GLU A 62 1.95 23.67 3.41
C GLU A 62 0.68 23.69 2.54
N ILE A 63 -0.07 22.58 2.50
CA ILE A 63 -1.41 22.45 1.89
C ILE A 63 -2.45 22.41 3.00
#